data_AF-A0A2W4XKA9-F1
#
_entry.id   AF-A0A2W4XKA9-F1
#
_cell.length_a   1.000
_cell.length_b   1.000
_cell.length_c   1.000
_cell.angle_alpha   90.00
_cell.angle_beta   90.00
_cell.angle_gamma   90.00
#
_symmetry.space_group_name_H-M   'P 1'
#
loop_
_entity.id
_entity.type
_entity.pdbx_description
1 polymer ?
#
loop_
_entity_poly.entity_id
_entity_poly.type
_entity_poly.pdbx_seq_one_letter_code
_entity_poly.pdbx_strand_id
1 'polypeptide(L)' 'MNAHLTRSQQLAIERLIESYATGHRYFERIDLRETQLCQLNLSESRLRWADFTGTDLSHTQLNHADMSGAMMW' A
#
# COMPACT_ATOMS: atom_id res chain seq x y z
N MET A 1 -11.28 3.96 16.16
CA MET A 1 -10.01 4.55 16.64
C MET A 1 -9.41 5.29 15.45
N ASN A 2 -9.43 6.61 15.46
CA ASN A 2 -8.90 7.41 14.36
C ASN A 2 -7.38 7.38 14.46
N ALA A 3 -6.75 6.46 13.74
CA ALA A 3 -5.30 6.45 13.59
C ALA A 3 -4.86 7.79 13.00
N HIS A 4 -4.01 8.52 13.72
CA HIS A 4 -3.43 9.75 13.22
C HIS A 4 -2.36 9.38 12.20
N LEU A 5 -2.72 9.41 10.92
CA LEU A 5 -1.76 9.24 9.83
C LEU A 5 -0.63 10.25 9.98
N THR A 6 0.60 9.75 9.92
CA THR A 6 1.78 10.59 9.86
C THR A 6 1.87 11.27 8.50
N ARG A 7 2.52 12.44 8.43
CA ARG A 7 2.81 13.13 7.16
C ARG A 7 3.58 12.24 6.18
N SER A 8 4.42 11.33 6.68
CA SER A 8 5.15 10.34 5.89
C SER A 8 4.24 9.30 5.25
N GLN A 9 3.27 8.75 6.00
CA GLN A 9 2.31 7.76 5.47
C GLN A 9 1.39 8.40 4.44
N GLN A 10 0.91 9.62 4.68
CA GLN A 10 0.08 10.35 3.72
C GLN A 10 0.82 10.55 2.39
N LEU A 11 2.08 11.01 2.45
CA LEU A 11 2.89 11.18 1.25
C LEU A 11 3.20 9.84 0.55
N ALA A 12 3.34 8.75 1.31
CA ALA A 12 3.55 7.42 0.74
C ALA A 12 2.35 6.96 -0.11
N ILE A 13 1.11 7.16 0.37
CA ILE A 13 -0.11 6.85 -0.39
C ILE A 13 -0.19 7.70 -1.66
N GLU A 14 0.00 9.01 -1.53
CA GLU A 14 -0.05 9.95 -2.67
C GLU A 14 0.93 9.52 -3.76
N ARG A 15 2.18 9.27 -3.39
CA ARG A 15 3.21 8.81 -4.30
C ARG A 15 2.91 7.44 -4.89
N LEU A 16 2.34 6.53 -4.11
CA LEU A 16 1.92 5.21 -4.59
C LEU A 16 0.85 5.35 -5.68
N ILE A 17 -0.18 6.17 -5.44
CA ILE A 17 -1.28 6.39 -6.39
C ILE A 17 -0.76 7.03 -7.69
N GLU A 18 0.03 8.10 -7.57
CA GLU A 18 0.63 8.79 -8.72
C GLU A 18 1.54 7.88 -9.53
N SER A 19 2.41 7.13 -8.86
CA SER A 19 3.34 6.22 -9.53
C SER A 19 2.57 5.06 -10.19
N TYR A 20 1.55 4.52 -9.53
CA TYR A 20 0.72 3.46 -10.08
C TYR A 20 -0.01 3.93 -11.36
N ALA A 21 -0.53 5.15 -11.36
CA ALA A 21 -1.20 5.77 -12.51
C ALA A 21 -0.28 5.96 -13.73
N THR A 22 1.03 6.11 -13.50
CA THR A 22 2.04 6.22 -14.56
C THR A 22 2.63 4.87 -14.99
N GLY A 23 2.09 3.76 -14.48
CA GLY A 23 2.51 2.40 -14.84
C GLY A 23 3.60 1.81 -13.94
N HIS A 24 4.02 2.53 -12.89
CA HIS A 24 4.95 1.98 -11.91
C HIS A 24 4.28 0.84 -11.12
N ARG A 25 5.03 -0.24 -10.88
CA ARG A 25 4.57 -1.42 -10.15
C ARG A 25 5.54 -1.82 -9.03
N TYR A 26 6.62 -1.09 -8.80
CA TYR A 26 7.67 -1.46 -7.84
C TYR A 26 7.50 -0.65 -6.55
N PHE A 27 6.98 -1.27 -5.50
CA PHE A 27 6.69 -0.63 -4.21
C PHE A 27 7.29 -1.41 -3.05
N GLU A 28 8.46 -2.03 -3.27
CA GLU A 28 9.13 -2.82 -2.23
C GLU A 28 9.46 -1.97 -1.01
N ARG A 29 9.23 -2.54 0.18
CA ARG A 29 9.54 -1.92 1.49
C ARG A 29 8.80 -0.63 1.79
N ILE A 30 7.69 -0.36 1.10
CA ILE A 30 6.85 0.80 1.39
C ILE A 30 6.21 0.68 2.78
N ASP A 31 6.20 1.78 3.53
CA ASP A 31 5.52 1.90 4.82
C ASP A 31 4.10 2.44 4.59
N LEU A 32 3.12 1.55 4.74
CA LEU A 32 1.69 1.84 4.57
C LEU A 32 0.92 1.58 5.87
N ARG A 33 1.61 1.55 7.01
CA ARG A 33 0.97 1.27 8.31
C ARG A 33 -0.16 2.23 8.60
N GLU A 34 -1.25 1.71 9.17
CA GLU A 34 -2.43 2.49 9.58
C GLU A 34 -3.08 3.31 8.46
N THR A 35 -2.74 3.05 7.17
CA THR A 35 -3.31 3.76 6.01
C THR A 35 -4.66 3.20 5.57
N GLN A 36 -5.37 3.96 4.74
CA GLN A 36 -6.59 3.51 4.07
C GLN A 36 -6.29 3.30 2.58
N LEU A 37 -6.25 2.04 2.16
CA LEU A 37 -6.08 1.64 0.76
C LEU A 37 -7.33 0.95 0.21
N CYS A 38 -8.45 1.09 0.93
CA CYS A 38 -9.71 0.46 0.58
C CYS A 38 -10.13 0.85 -0.84
N GLN A 39 -10.64 -0.14 -1.58
CA GLN A 39 -11.14 0.01 -2.96
C GLN A 39 -10.08 0.40 -4.03
N LEU A 40 -8.79 0.48 -3.69
CA LEU A 40 -7.74 0.74 -4.67
C LEU A 40 -7.44 -0.49 -5.54
N ASN A 41 -6.98 -0.26 -6.77
CA ASN A 41 -6.41 -1.32 -7.59
C ASN A 41 -4.89 -1.24 -7.54
N LEU A 42 -4.25 -2.26 -6.96
CA LEU A 42 -2.81 -2.46 -6.89
C LEU A 42 -2.39 -3.78 -7.54
N SER A 43 -3.18 -4.26 -8.51
CA SER A 43 -2.89 -5.49 -9.24
C SER A 43 -1.52 -5.41 -9.93
N GLU A 44 -0.85 -6.55 -10.02
CA GLU A 44 0.49 -6.70 -10.62
C GLU A 44 1.61 -5.90 -9.90
N SER A 45 1.33 -5.35 -8.71
CA SER A 45 2.33 -4.60 -7.95
C SER A 45 3.28 -5.52 -7.20
N ARG A 46 4.57 -5.16 -7.20
CA ARG A 46 5.60 -5.76 -6.37
C ARG A 46 5.67 -5.00 -5.03
N LEU A 47 5.05 -5.58 -4.02
CA LEU A 47 4.89 -5.05 -2.65
C LEU A 47 5.72 -5.86 -1.64
N ARG A 48 6.88 -6.39 -2.08
CA ARG A 48 7.73 -7.23 -1.23
C ARG A 48 8.20 -6.44 -0.02
N TRP A 49 8.12 -7.06 1.17
CA TRP A 49 8.52 -6.43 2.43
C TRP A 49 7.80 -5.12 2.76
N ALA A 50 6.66 -4.82 2.11
CA ALA A 50 5.82 -3.69 2.48
C ALA A 50 5.21 -3.90 3.87
N ASP A 51 5.01 -2.82 4.60
CA ASP A 51 4.38 -2.85 5.92
C ASP A 51 2.95 -2.33 5.83
N PHE A 52 1.98 -3.25 5.90
CA PHE A 52 0.55 -2.98 5.93
C PHE A 52 -0.06 -3.11 7.33
N THR A 53 0.75 -3.01 8.40
CA THR A 53 0.25 -3.17 9.77
C THR A 53 -0.83 -2.13 10.07
N GLY A 54 -2.06 -2.58 10.35
CA GLY A 54 -3.21 -1.71 10.60
C GLY A 54 -3.77 -1.01 9.34
N THR A 55 -3.32 -1.36 8.13
CA THR A 55 -3.88 -0.81 6.88
C THR A 55 -5.27 -1.37 6.62
N ASP A 56 -6.21 -0.50 6.25
CA ASP A 56 -7.49 -0.93 5.69
C ASP A 56 -7.33 -1.29 4.20
N LEU A 57 -7.27 -2.60 3.93
CA LEU A 57 -7.20 -3.19 2.58
C LEU A 57 -8.59 -3.65 2.07
N SER A 58 -9.69 -3.20 2.68
CA SER A 58 -11.04 -3.62 2.31
C SER A 58 -11.32 -3.31 0.84
N HIS A 59 -11.65 -4.34 0.05
CA HIS A 59 -11.90 -4.23 -1.39
C HIS A 59 -10.69 -3.78 -2.24
N THR A 60 -9.47 -3.78 -1.71
CA THR A 60 -8.27 -3.53 -2.52
C THR A 60 -8.04 -4.69 -3.49
N GLN A 61 -7.85 -4.39 -4.78
CA GLN A 61 -7.52 -5.41 -5.78
C GLN A 61 -6.00 -5.64 -5.80
N LEU A 62 -5.59 -6.86 -5.44
CA LEU A 62 -4.17 -7.27 -5.38
C LEU A 62 -3.89 -8.44 -6.33
N ASN A 63 -4.65 -8.56 -7.42
CA ASN A 63 -4.50 -9.66 -8.37
C ASN A 63 -3.07 -9.67 -8.93
N HIS A 64 -2.39 -10.81 -8.89
CA HIS A 64 -0.98 -10.94 -9.31
C HIS A 64 0.03 -10.05 -8.57
N ALA A 65 -0.32 -9.44 -7.45
CA ALA A 65 0.63 -8.68 -6.66
C ALA A 65 1.61 -9.62 -5.93
N ASP A 66 2.89 -9.25 -5.93
CA ASP A 66 3.92 -9.96 -5.18
C ASP A 66 4.11 -9.31 -3.81
N MET A 67 3.47 -9.89 -2.81
CA MET A 67 3.54 -9.46 -1.40
C MET A 67 4.52 -10.29 -0.56
N SER A 68 5.51 -10.94 -1.20
CA SER A 68 6.46 -11.80 -0.48
C SER A 68 7.16 -11.03 0.64
N GLY A 69 6.98 -11.50 1.89
CA GLY A 69 7.57 -10.89 3.08
C GLY A 69 6.89 -9.63 3.59
N ALA A 70 5.71 -9.26 3.06
CA ALA A 70 4.93 -8.14 3.59
C ALA A 70 4.41 -8.42 5.02
N MET A 71 4.25 -7.35 5.80
CA MET A 71 3.77 -7.37 7.19
C MET A 71 2.30 -6.89 7.23
N MET A 72 1.44 -7.51 8.05
CA MET A 72 -0.02 -7.31 8.01
C MET A 72 -0.71 -7.26 9.38
N TRP A 73 0.01 -7.49 10.49
CA TRP A 73 -0.57 -7.72 11.82
C TRP A 73 0.15 -6.91 12.90
#